data_AF-A0A553P9J4-F1
#
_entry.id   AF-A0A553P9J4-F1
#
_cell.length_a   1.000
_cell.length_b   1.000
_cell.length_c   1.000
_cell.angle_alpha   90.00
_cell.angle_beta   90.00
_cell.angle_gamma   90.00
#
_symmetry.space_group_name_H-M   'P 1'
#
loop_
_entity.id
_entity.type
_entity.pdbx_description
1 polymer ?
#
loop_
_entity_poly.entity_id
_entity_poly.type
_entity_poly.pdbx_seq_one_letter_code
_entity_poly.pdbx_strand_id
1 'polypeptide(L)'
;MNNLNDPDWNIRPERQGAGGGDGASNRWNYALLVPLLGLAAFRWIWSKESQKEIEEAKVKYEKTIKTIHNEMAVKYQLVLSENRRETAQLELDLEKEKQRAQGYRQALASQQQHLEEQRRGLRMEREALQNEKSRLLHQGPSGAIFYSTLEKEKERERKALVALKEVEYRLVERQRAFCSILVHRERRLEMEKDLLVQAVKEPLLAPLAMEQGLRDVFKNDRSCAELLNSDDRRNGSLMWLYLKYWKLQLALQAHQRAEATVLGSQTKKLH
;
A
#
# COMPACT_ATOMS: atom_id res chain seq x y z
N MET A 1 -3.98 -48.15 31.59
CA MET A 1 -4.79 -49.40 31.60
C MET A 1 -4.72 -49.99 32.99
N ASN A 2 -5.72 -49.74 33.83
CA ASN A 2 -5.86 -50.41 35.13
C ASN A 2 -7.26 -51.04 35.18
N ASN A 3 -7.27 -52.37 35.33
CA ASN A 3 -8.45 -53.22 35.41
C ASN A 3 -8.94 -53.22 36.88
N LEU A 4 -10.12 -52.65 37.13
CA LEU A 4 -10.72 -52.44 38.47
C LEU A 4 -11.81 -53.49 38.74
N ASN A 5 -11.49 -54.77 38.49
CA ASN A 5 -12.42 -55.86 38.75
C ASN A 5 -11.73 -56.95 39.59
N ASP A 6 -11.56 -56.66 40.87
CA ASP A 6 -11.39 -57.69 41.89
C ASP A 6 -11.86 -57.16 43.25
N PRO A 7 -12.82 -57.85 43.91
CA PRO A 7 -12.83 -57.86 45.35
C PRO A 7 -12.78 -59.31 45.84
N ASP A 8 -11.60 -59.67 46.31
CA ASP A 8 -11.31 -60.77 47.20
C ASP A 8 -12.03 -60.57 48.55
N TRP A 9 -12.93 -61.48 48.90
CA TRP A 9 -13.46 -61.63 50.26
C TRP A 9 -13.86 -63.09 50.52
N ASN A 10 -12.85 -63.96 50.52
CA ASN A 10 -12.98 -65.35 50.90
C ASN A 10 -12.93 -65.49 52.44
N ILE A 11 -14.07 -65.44 53.12
CA ILE A 11 -14.15 -65.80 54.55
C ILE A 11 -14.52 -67.28 54.68
N ARG A 12 -13.51 -68.14 54.89
CA ARG A 12 -13.68 -69.52 55.39
C ARG A 12 -13.92 -69.51 56.90
N PRO A 13 -14.88 -70.29 57.44
CA PRO A 13 -14.90 -70.62 58.85
C PRO A 13 -14.24 -71.99 59.08
N GLU A 14 -13.20 -72.05 59.91
CA GLU A 14 -12.68 -73.31 60.44
C GLU A 14 -12.87 -73.39 61.97
N ARG A 15 -13.14 -74.62 62.41
CA ARG A 15 -13.73 -75.10 63.68
C ARG A 15 -12.84 -74.93 64.93
N GLN A 16 -13.46 -74.74 66.11
CA GLN A 16 -13.38 -75.69 67.25
C GLN A 16 -14.20 -75.28 68.49
N GLY A 17 -14.70 -76.30 69.22
CA GLY A 17 -15.30 -76.20 70.56
C GLY A 17 -16.76 -76.68 70.60
N ALA A 18 -17.05 -77.97 70.39
CA ALA A 18 -17.13 -79.02 71.41
C ALA A 18 -18.30 -78.85 72.41
N GLY A 19 -19.23 -79.81 72.39
CA GLY A 19 -19.96 -80.22 73.60
C GLY A 19 -21.47 -80.07 73.58
N GLY A 20 -22.16 -81.09 73.04
CA GLY A 20 -23.19 -81.81 73.78
C GLY A 20 -24.58 -81.19 73.92
N GLY A 21 -25.59 -82.03 73.66
CA GLY A 21 -26.86 -81.99 74.39
C GLY A 21 -28.08 -81.68 73.56
N ASP A 22 -28.76 -82.73 73.13
CA ASP A 22 -30.16 -82.73 72.73
C ASP A 22 -31.06 -82.00 73.72
N GLY A 23 -32.16 -81.44 73.21
CA GLY A 23 -33.41 -81.38 73.97
C GLY A 23 -33.94 -79.98 74.28
N ALA A 24 -34.86 -79.51 73.42
CA ALA A 24 -36.03 -78.69 73.76
C ALA A 24 -35.82 -77.28 74.37
N SER A 25 -36.04 -76.24 73.55
CA SER A 25 -37.13 -75.26 73.77
C SER A 25 -37.11 -74.14 72.71
N ASN A 26 -38.21 -74.01 71.97
CA ASN A 26 -38.42 -72.97 70.97
C ASN A 26 -38.96 -71.70 71.68
N ARG A 27 -38.10 -70.72 71.97
CA ARG A 27 -38.52 -69.35 72.32
C ARG A 27 -37.75 -68.37 71.45
N TRP A 28 -38.38 -67.95 70.36
CA TRP A 28 -37.87 -66.98 69.41
C TRP A 28 -37.54 -65.66 70.11
N ASN A 29 -36.28 -65.22 70.03
CA ASN A 29 -35.85 -63.94 70.56
C ASN A 29 -36.20 -62.82 69.57
N TYR A 30 -37.48 -62.43 69.55
CA TYR A 30 -38.04 -61.39 68.66
C TYR A 30 -37.33 -60.02 68.80
N ALA A 31 -36.65 -59.77 69.92
CA ALA A 31 -35.96 -58.50 70.19
C ALA A 31 -34.75 -58.23 69.26
N LEU A 32 -34.09 -59.27 68.73
CA LEU A 32 -32.96 -59.12 67.79
C LEU A 32 -33.38 -59.28 66.32
N LEU A 33 -34.43 -60.06 66.05
CA LEU A 33 -34.95 -60.28 64.70
C LEU A 33 -35.66 -59.06 64.12
N VAL A 34 -36.43 -58.32 64.93
CA VAL A 34 -37.19 -57.15 64.45
C VAL A 34 -36.28 -56.01 63.96
N PRO A 35 -35.21 -55.61 64.67
CA PRO A 35 -34.26 -54.61 64.17
C PRO A 35 -33.49 -55.06 62.92
N LEU A 36 -33.08 -56.34 62.84
CA LEU A 36 -32.38 -56.88 61.68
C LEU A 36 -33.26 -56.94 60.42
N LEU A 37 -34.53 -57.33 60.57
CA LEU A 37 -35.51 -57.31 59.48
C LEU A 37 -35.83 -55.87 59.03
N GLY A 38 -35.92 -54.93 59.98
CA GLY A 38 -36.08 -53.50 59.68
C GLY A 38 -34.91 -52.92 58.90
N LEU A 39 -33.66 -53.25 59.27
CA LEU A 39 -32.45 -52.84 58.55
C LEU A 39 -32.35 -53.49 57.16
N ALA A 40 -32.73 -54.76 57.01
CA ALA A 40 -32.76 -55.44 55.72
C ALA A 40 -33.81 -54.82 54.78
N ALA A 41 -35.01 -54.53 55.30
CA ALA A 41 -36.06 -53.85 54.55
C ALA A 41 -35.65 -52.41 54.18
N PHE A 42 -35.01 -51.67 55.09
CA PHE A 42 -34.49 -50.34 54.81
C PHE A 42 -33.36 -50.36 53.76
N ARG A 43 -32.42 -51.31 53.87
CA ARG A 43 -31.36 -51.53 52.87
C ARG A 43 -31.93 -51.91 51.51
N TRP A 44 -33.00 -52.71 51.48
CA TRP A 44 -33.70 -53.07 50.24
C TRP A 44 -34.46 -51.88 49.63
N ILE A 45 -35.21 -51.12 50.44
CA ILE A 45 -35.91 -49.91 50.02
C ILE A 45 -34.91 -48.87 49.49
N TRP A 46 -33.83 -48.61 50.24
CA TRP A 46 -32.78 -47.65 49.85
C TRP A 46 -31.99 -48.11 48.62
N SER A 47 -31.65 -49.41 48.54
CA SER A 47 -30.99 -49.95 47.34
C SER A 47 -31.89 -49.88 46.10
N LYS A 48 -33.20 -50.04 46.26
CA LYS A 48 -34.17 -49.94 45.17
C LYS A 48 -34.37 -48.50 44.70
N GLU A 49 -34.47 -47.55 45.63
CA GLU A 49 -34.55 -46.12 45.30
C GLU A 49 -33.24 -45.62 44.69
N SER A 50 -32.09 -46.02 45.24
CA SER A 50 -30.77 -45.68 44.69
C SER A 50 -30.55 -46.27 43.29
N GLN A 51 -30.96 -47.51 43.04
CA GLN A 51 -30.92 -48.10 41.69
C GLN A 51 -31.78 -47.31 40.70
N LYS A 52 -32.96 -46.85 41.12
CA LYS A 52 -33.84 -46.04 40.29
C LYS A 52 -33.22 -44.68 39.97
N GLU A 53 -32.62 -44.00 40.94
CA GLU A 53 -31.90 -42.74 40.73
C GLU A 53 -30.71 -42.90 39.78
N ILE A 54 -29.94 -43.99 39.92
CA ILE A 54 -28.83 -44.32 39.02
C ILE A 54 -29.33 -44.57 37.60
N GLU A 55 -30.44 -45.29 37.43
CA GLU A 55 -30.99 -45.60 36.11
C GLU A 55 -31.57 -44.34 35.44
N GLU A 56 -32.26 -43.49 36.20
CA GLU A 56 -32.72 -42.19 35.72
C GLU A 56 -31.55 -41.28 35.31
N ALA A 57 -30.46 -41.28 36.10
CA ALA A 57 -29.24 -40.54 35.76
C ALA A 57 -28.61 -41.08 34.46
N LYS A 58 -28.47 -42.41 34.31
CA LYS A 58 -27.95 -43.03 33.08
C LYS A 58 -28.79 -42.68 31.86
N VAL A 59 -30.11 -42.77 31.95
CA VAL A 59 -31.01 -42.42 30.84
C VAL A 59 -30.86 -40.94 30.46
N LYS A 60 -30.74 -40.05 31.46
CA LYS A 60 -30.45 -38.62 31.21
C LYS A 60 -29.10 -38.43 30.52
N TYR A 61 -28.04 -39.08 31.00
CA TYR A 61 -26.71 -39.01 30.40
C TYR A 61 -26.67 -39.55 28.98
N GLU A 62 -27.23 -40.73 28.73
CA GLU A 62 -27.34 -41.30 27.38
C GLU A 62 -28.10 -40.37 26.44
N LYS A 63 -29.20 -39.78 26.91
CA LYS A 63 -29.96 -38.81 26.13
C LYS A 63 -29.11 -37.59 25.80
N THR A 64 -28.37 -37.04 26.77
CA THR A 64 -27.47 -35.90 26.53
C THR A 64 -26.31 -36.23 25.58
N ILE A 65 -25.72 -37.42 25.70
CA ILE A 65 -24.64 -37.86 24.80
C ILE A 65 -25.17 -38.03 23.39
N LYS A 66 -26.35 -38.63 23.22
CA LYS A 66 -27.00 -38.78 21.90
C LYS A 66 -27.30 -37.41 21.27
N THR A 67 -27.80 -36.45 22.05
CA THR A 67 -28.05 -35.10 21.53
C THR A 67 -26.76 -34.38 21.14
N ILE A 68 -25.73 -34.45 21.98
CA ILE A 68 -24.42 -33.84 21.69
C ILE A 68 -23.80 -34.48 20.45
N HIS A 69 -23.86 -35.80 20.33
CA HIS A 69 -23.33 -36.53 19.18
C HIS A 69 -24.04 -36.11 17.87
N ASN A 70 -25.37 -36.06 17.88
CA ASN A 70 -26.14 -35.64 16.72
C ASN A 70 -25.86 -34.18 16.35
N GLU A 71 -25.79 -33.29 17.34
CA GLU A 71 -25.46 -31.87 17.11
C GLU A 71 -24.05 -31.69 16.52
N MET A 72 -23.06 -32.41 17.07
CA MET A 72 -21.69 -32.40 16.55
C MET A 72 -21.64 -32.95 15.12
N ALA A 73 -22.33 -34.05 14.82
CA ALA A 73 -22.39 -34.62 13.47
C ALA A 73 -22.96 -33.62 12.45
N VAL A 74 -24.02 -32.88 12.82
CA VAL A 74 -24.59 -31.81 11.98
C VAL A 74 -23.58 -30.67 11.79
N LYS A 75 -22.91 -30.21 12.86
CA LYS A 75 -21.87 -29.17 12.77
C LYS A 75 -20.72 -29.59 11.87
N TYR A 76 -20.24 -30.82 11.98
CA TYR A 76 -19.17 -31.34 11.10
C TYR A 76 -19.59 -31.35 9.63
N GLN A 77 -20.80 -31.81 9.32
CA GLN A 77 -21.31 -31.80 7.95
C GLN A 77 -21.46 -30.38 7.40
N LEU A 78 -21.94 -29.45 8.23
CA LEU A 78 -22.09 -28.05 7.86
C LEU A 78 -20.72 -27.44 7.54
N VAL A 79 -19.74 -27.58 8.44
CA VAL A 79 -18.37 -27.08 8.23
C VAL A 79 -17.73 -27.70 6.99
N LEU A 80 -17.92 -29.00 6.74
CA LEU A 80 -17.41 -29.63 5.51
C LEU A 80 -18.06 -29.04 4.25
N SER A 81 -19.35 -28.76 4.28
CA SER A 81 -20.05 -28.17 3.14
C SER A 81 -19.65 -26.71 2.91
N GLU A 82 -19.41 -25.96 3.98
CA GLU A 82 -18.98 -24.56 3.95
C GLU A 82 -17.54 -24.47 3.44
N ASN A 83 -16.62 -25.26 4.01
CA ASN A 83 -15.24 -25.35 3.53
C ASN A 83 -15.18 -25.69 2.03
N ARG A 84 -16.01 -26.63 1.55
CA ARG A 84 -16.07 -26.97 0.11
C ARG A 84 -16.52 -25.79 -0.76
N ARG A 85 -17.45 -24.97 -0.26
CA ARG A 85 -17.92 -23.77 -0.98
C ARG A 85 -16.83 -22.70 -0.99
N GLU A 86 -16.19 -22.46 0.15
CA GLU A 86 -15.09 -21.51 0.26
C GLU A 86 -13.90 -21.90 -0.62
N THR A 87 -13.52 -23.19 -0.64
CA THR A 87 -12.44 -23.66 -1.53
C THR A 87 -12.80 -23.45 -3.00
N ALA A 88 -14.03 -23.76 -3.41
CA ALA A 88 -14.46 -23.54 -4.80
C ALA A 88 -14.48 -22.04 -5.18
N GLN A 89 -14.87 -21.16 -4.24
CA GLN A 89 -14.81 -19.72 -4.45
C GLN A 89 -13.37 -19.21 -4.58
N LEU A 90 -12.48 -19.66 -3.70
CA LEU A 90 -11.07 -19.29 -3.74
C LEU A 90 -10.36 -19.78 -5.02
N GLU A 91 -10.68 -20.98 -5.49
CA GLU A 91 -10.17 -21.50 -6.76
C GLU A 91 -10.63 -20.63 -7.95
N LEU A 92 -11.91 -20.27 -7.98
CA LEU A 92 -12.46 -19.39 -9.03
C LEU A 92 -11.80 -18.00 -9.01
N ASP A 93 -11.60 -17.42 -7.83
CA ASP A 93 -10.97 -16.12 -7.70
C ASP A 93 -9.47 -16.17 -8.05
N LEU A 94 -8.78 -17.27 -7.74
CA LEU A 94 -7.42 -17.51 -8.17
C LEU A 94 -7.32 -17.57 -9.71
N GLU A 95 -8.26 -18.24 -10.37
CA GLU A 95 -8.32 -18.28 -11.85
C GLU A 95 -8.55 -16.89 -12.46
N LYS A 96 -9.48 -16.10 -11.90
CA LYS A 96 -9.71 -14.71 -12.33
C LYS A 96 -8.44 -13.86 -12.17
N GLU A 97 -7.76 -13.97 -11.04
CA GLU A 97 -6.52 -13.22 -10.80
C GLU A 97 -5.40 -13.66 -11.75
N LYS A 98 -5.27 -14.96 -12.05
CA LYS A 98 -4.33 -15.44 -13.07
C LYS A 98 -4.64 -14.86 -14.45
N GLN A 99 -5.91 -14.81 -14.84
CA GLN A 99 -6.34 -14.22 -16.11
C GLN A 99 -6.06 -12.70 -16.15
N ARG A 100 -6.35 -11.97 -15.07
CA ARG A 100 -6.02 -10.54 -14.95
C ARG A 100 -4.51 -10.31 -15.07
N ALA A 101 -3.72 -11.08 -14.34
CA ALA A 101 -2.26 -11.00 -14.39
C ALA A 101 -1.70 -11.28 -15.79
N GLN A 102 -2.27 -12.25 -16.52
CA GLN A 102 -1.91 -12.51 -17.92
C GLN A 102 -2.30 -11.34 -18.83
N GLY A 103 -3.50 -10.78 -18.67
CA GLY A 103 -3.96 -9.60 -19.41
C GLY A 103 -3.04 -8.39 -19.18
N TYR A 104 -2.62 -8.14 -17.93
CA TYR A 104 -1.66 -7.08 -17.62
C TYR A 104 -0.31 -7.32 -18.26
N ARG A 105 0.21 -8.56 -18.24
CA ARG A 105 1.48 -8.88 -18.93
C ARG A 105 1.41 -8.62 -20.43
N GLN A 106 0.31 -9.01 -21.08
CA GLN A 106 0.11 -8.76 -22.51
C GLN A 106 0.00 -7.27 -22.82
N ALA A 107 -0.74 -6.51 -22.02
CA ALA A 107 -0.85 -5.05 -22.15
C ALA A 107 0.50 -4.34 -21.94
N LEU A 108 1.31 -4.81 -20.99
CA LEU A 108 2.66 -4.28 -20.79
C LEU A 108 3.57 -4.59 -21.98
N ALA A 109 3.49 -5.81 -22.53
CA ALA A 109 4.27 -6.19 -23.71
C ALA A 109 3.89 -5.34 -24.95
N SER A 110 2.60 -5.09 -25.16
CA SER A 110 2.15 -4.24 -26.28
C SER A 110 2.55 -2.77 -26.09
N GLN A 111 2.46 -2.23 -24.87
CA GLN A 111 2.96 -0.90 -24.57
C GLN A 111 4.48 -0.79 -24.79
N GLN A 112 5.23 -1.81 -24.39
CA GLN A 112 6.68 -1.83 -24.60
C GLN A 112 7.01 -1.83 -26.09
N GLN A 113 6.37 -2.66 -26.90
CA GLN A 113 6.55 -2.68 -28.35
C GLN A 113 6.23 -1.32 -28.98
N HIS A 114 5.11 -0.72 -28.58
CA HIS A 114 4.71 0.61 -29.07
C HIS A 114 5.76 1.70 -28.72
N LEU A 115 6.29 1.68 -27.50
CA LEU A 115 7.35 2.60 -27.09
C LEU A 115 8.66 2.36 -27.86
N GLU A 116 8.99 1.10 -28.17
CA GLU A 116 10.14 0.76 -29.00
C GLU A 116 9.98 1.27 -30.43
N GLU A 117 8.79 1.14 -31.02
CA GLU A 117 8.46 1.70 -32.34
C GLU A 117 8.55 3.22 -32.35
N GLN A 118 7.98 3.90 -31.35
CA GLN A 118 8.11 5.36 -31.21
C GLN A 118 9.57 5.78 -31.08
N ARG A 119 10.38 5.05 -30.28
CA ARG A 119 11.82 5.31 -30.17
C ARG A 119 12.54 5.12 -31.50
N ARG A 120 12.17 4.11 -32.30
CA ARG A 120 12.72 3.91 -33.65
C ARG A 120 12.33 5.05 -34.58
N GLY A 121 11.07 5.48 -34.55
CA GLY A 121 10.57 6.63 -35.32
C GLY A 121 11.35 7.91 -35.01
N LEU A 122 11.51 8.25 -33.73
CA LEU A 122 12.27 9.42 -33.29
C LEU A 122 13.75 9.35 -33.66
N ARG A 123 14.35 8.15 -33.69
CA ARG A 123 15.73 7.97 -34.16
C ARG A 123 15.86 8.26 -35.65
N MET A 124 14.96 7.71 -36.47
CA MET A 124 14.94 7.97 -37.90
C MET A 124 14.70 9.45 -38.20
N GLU A 125 13.78 10.10 -37.49
CA GLU A 125 13.53 11.54 -37.63
C GLU A 125 14.78 12.36 -37.28
N ARG A 126 15.47 11.99 -36.20
CA ARG A 126 16.73 12.64 -35.81
C ARG A 126 17.82 12.48 -36.87
N GLU A 127 17.96 11.30 -37.45
CA GLU A 127 18.91 11.04 -38.55
C GLU A 127 18.53 11.84 -39.80
N ALA A 128 17.25 11.90 -40.15
CA ALA A 128 16.74 12.71 -41.26
C ALA A 128 17.05 14.20 -41.08
N LEU A 129 16.77 14.74 -39.88
CA LEU A 129 17.10 16.12 -39.53
C LEU A 129 18.61 16.39 -39.55
N GLN A 130 19.42 15.42 -39.13
CA GLN A 130 20.88 15.55 -39.16
C GLN A 130 21.42 15.53 -40.59
N ASN A 131 20.84 14.73 -41.48
CA ASN A 131 21.16 14.73 -42.90
C ASN A 131 20.73 16.04 -43.57
N GLU A 132 19.56 16.56 -43.24
CA GLU A 132 19.09 17.85 -43.73
C GLU A 132 20.00 19.00 -43.26
N LYS A 133 20.42 18.99 -41.99
CA LYS A 133 21.45 19.90 -41.46
C LYS A 133 22.72 19.84 -42.30
N SER A 134 23.27 18.65 -42.55
CA SER A 134 24.48 18.47 -43.37
C SER A 134 24.27 19.00 -44.80
N ARG A 135 23.12 18.72 -45.41
CA ARG A 135 22.78 19.22 -46.74
C ARG A 135 22.73 20.75 -46.78
N LEU A 136 22.08 21.38 -45.80
CA LEU A 136 21.99 22.85 -45.71
C LEU A 136 23.34 23.51 -45.43
N LEU A 137 24.24 22.84 -44.70
CA LEU A 137 25.63 23.27 -44.54
C LEU A 137 26.38 23.28 -45.87
N HIS A 138 26.12 22.29 -46.74
CA HIS A 138 26.75 22.19 -48.06
C HIS A 138 26.08 23.05 -49.15
N GLN A 139 24.80 23.39 -49.00
CA GLN A 139 24.02 24.12 -50.02
C GLN A 139 24.36 25.61 -50.13
N GLY A 140 25.13 26.19 -49.20
CA GLY A 140 25.70 27.51 -49.42
C GLY A 140 26.29 28.21 -48.19
N PRO A 141 27.03 29.31 -48.39
CA PRO A 141 27.67 30.05 -47.32
C PRO A 141 26.68 30.58 -46.27
N SER A 142 25.45 30.92 -46.65
CA SER A 142 24.41 31.36 -45.73
C SER A 142 23.97 30.28 -44.73
N GLY A 143 23.91 29.01 -45.17
CA GLY A 143 23.59 27.88 -44.29
C GLY A 143 24.69 27.62 -43.27
N ALA A 144 25.95 27.61 -43.71
CA ALA A 144 27.11 27.50 -42.82
C ALA A 144 27.19 28.63 -41.78
N ILE A 145 26.90 29.88 -42.20
CA ILE A 145 26.83 31.04 -41.30
C ILE A 145 25.68 30.89 -40.29
N PHE A 146 24.49 30.45 -40.73
CA PHE A 146 23.36 30.21 -39.84
C PHE A 146 23.70 29.22 -38.72
N TYR A 147 24.19 28.04 -39.08
CA TYR A 147 24.45 26.98 -38.10
C TYR A 147 25.59 27.31 -37.15
N SER A 148 26.68 27.91 -37.64
CA SER A 148 27.78 28.34 -36.77
C SER A 148 27.37 29.46 -35.81
N THR A 149 26.47 30.36 -36.24
CA THR A 149 25.89 31.39 -35.37
C THR A 149 24.92 30.79 -34.37
N LEU A 150 24.06 29.86 -34.80
CA LEU A 150 23.11 29.17 -33.94
C LEU A 150 23.82 28.38 -32.84
N GLU A 151 24.97 27.77 -33.13
CA GLU A 151 25.77 27.05 -32.13
C GLU A 151 26.32 27.99 -31.05
N LYS A 152 26.79 29.19 -31.45
CA LYS A 152 27.21 30.24 -30.50
C LYS A 152 26.05 30.76 -29.66
N GLU A 153 24.88 30.99 -30.28
CA GLU A 153 23.68 31.42 -29.56
C GLU A 153 23.15 30.32 -28.63
N LYS A 154 23.26 29.03 -28.98
CA LYS A 154 22.92 27.92 -28.08
C LYS A 154 23.83 27.85 -26.86
N GLU A 155 25.12 28.11 -27.01
CA GLU A 155 26.03 28.18 -25.86
C GLU A 155 25.67 29.37 -24.95
N ARG A 156 25.27 30.50 -25.54
CA ARG A 156 24.75 31.66 -24.79
C ARG A 156 23.43 31.34 -24.08
N GLU A 157 22.52 30.65 -24.75
CA GLU A 157 21.26 30.15 -24.19
C GLU A 157 21.54 29.23 -22.99
N ARG A 158 22.48 28.29 -23.11
CA ARG A 158 22.87 27.40 -22.03
C ARG A 158 23.34 28.18 -20.80
N LYS A 159 24.18 29.21 -20.99
CA LYS A 159 24.62 30.09 -19.90
C LYS A 159 23.45 30.88 -19.29
N ALA A 160 22.53 31.38 -20.12
CA ALA A 160 21.33 32.07 -19.65
C ALA A 160 20.39 31.12 -18.86
N LEU A 161 20.25 29.86 -19.28
CA LEU A 161 19.48 28.85 -18.54
C LEU A 161 20.09 28.54 -17.17
N VAL A 162 21.43 28.54 -17.06
CA VAL A 162 22.11 28.41 -15.76
C VAL A 162 21.81 29.62 -14.87
N ALA A 163 21.88 30.85 -15.41
CA ALA A 163 21.52 32.04 -14.67
C ALA A 163 20.02 32.05 -14.26
N LEU A 164 19.13 31.60 -15.14
CA LEU A 164 17.70 31.46 -14.86
C LEU A 164 17.43 30.42 -13.77
N LYS A 165 18.28 29.39 -13.65
CA LYS A 165 18.18 28.38 -12.58
C LYS A 165 18.45 28.98 -11.19
N GLU A 166 19.28 29.99 -11.09
CA GLU A 166 19.47 30.73 -9.84
C GLU A 166 18.20 31.54 -9.47
N VAL A 167 17.55 32.16 -10.46
CA VAL A 167 16.25 32.82 -10.25
C VAL A 167 15.18 31.81 -9.83
N GLU A 168 15.16 30.63 -10.45
CA GLU A 168 14.29 29.51 -10.05
C GLU A 168 14.51 29.11 -8.59
N TYR A 169 15.76 28.92 -8.18
CA TYR A 169 16.10 28.59 -6.79
C TYR A 169 15.58 29.63 -5.81
N ARG A 170 15.82 30.92 -6.06
CA ARG A 170 15.35 32.01 -5.19
C ARG A 170 13.83 32.17 -5.19
N LEU A 171 13.16 31.89 -6.31
CA LEU A 171 11.69 31.85 -6.34
C LEU A 171 11.14 30.72 -5.47
N VAL A 172 11.78 29.55 -5.48
CA VAL A 172 11.42 28.45 -4.57
C VAL A 172 11.61 28.86 -3.11
N GLU A 173 12.73 29.49 -2.75
CA GLU A 173 12.96 29.97 -1.39
C GLU A 173 11.94 31.03 -0.97
N ARG A 174 11.64 31.99 -1.85
CA ARG A 174 10.59 32.99 -1.62
C ARG A 174 9.24 32.32 -1.40
N GLN A 175 8.89 31.31 -2.21
CA GLN A 175 7.59 30.66 -2.11
C GLN A 175 7.49 29.77 -0.87
N ARG A 176 8.58 29.08 -0.49
CA ARG A 176 8.69 28.38 0.79
C ARG A 176 8.47 29.32 1.97
N ALA A 177 9.08 30.51 1.93
CA ALA A 177 8.88 31.54 2.94
C ALA A 177 7.45 32.11 2.94
N PHE A 178 6.80 32.23 1.77
CA PHE A 178 5.41 32.65 1.68
C PHE A 178 4.46 31.62 2.32
N CYS A 179 4.71 30.33 2.10
CA CYS A 179 3.88 29.24 2.61
C CYS A 179 4.20 28.83 4.05
N SER A 180 5.34 29.28 4.60
CA SER A 180 5.72 29.01 5.97
C SER A 180 5.04 29.98 6.94
N ILE A 181 4.47 29.43 8.01
CA ILE A 181 3.90 30.22 9.12
C ILE A 181 5.02 30.89 9.95
N LEU A 182 6.23 30.33 9.93
CA LEU A 182 7.35 30.77 10.77
C LEU A 182 8.12 31.95 10.19
N VAL A 183 8.03 32.20 8.88
CA VAL A 183 8.84 33.22 8.22
C VAL A 183 8.11 34.56 8.20
N HIS A 184 8.75 35.58 8.76
CA HIS A 184 8.21 36.94 8.81
C HIS A 184 8.10 37.59 7.43
N ARG A 185 7.12 38.50 7.30
CA ARG A 185 6.83 39.22 6.05
C ARG A 185 8.01 40.08 5.59
N GLU A 186 8.77 40.68 6.50
CA GLU A 186 9.93 41.51 6.13
C GLU A 186 10.97 40.69 5.36
N ARG A 187 11.25 39.47 5.82
CA ARG A 187 12.21 38.57 5.17
C ARG A 187 11.77 38.22 3.75
N ARG A 188 10.47 37.98 3.54
CA ARG A 188 9.91 37.74 2.20
C ARG A 188 10.07 38.94 1.28
N LEU A 189 9.82 40.16 1.79
CA LEU A 189 9.98 41.39 0.99
C LEU A 189 11.43 41.66 0.62
N GLU A 190 12.38 41.31 1.49
CA GLU A 190 13.82 41.37 1.18
C GLU A 190 14.18 40.44 0.01
N MET A 191 13.73 39.18 0.05
CA MET A 191 13.92 38.24 -1.05
C MET A 191 13.31 38.73 -2.37
N GLU A 192 12.11 39.32 -2.33
CA GLU A 192 11.45 39.89 -3.51
C GLU A 192 12.25 41.06 -4.12
N LYS A 193 12.82 41.94 -3.28
CA LYS A 193 13.67 43.04 -3.74
C LYS A 193 14.96 42.52 -4.38
N ASP A 194 15.62 41.56 -3.73
CA ASP A 194 16.86 40.95 -4.23
C ASP A 194 16.64 40.26 -5.58
N LEU A 195 15.52 39.54 -5.74
CA LEU A 195 15.12 38.92 -6.99
C LEU A 195 14.94 39.94 -8.13
N LEU A 196 14.28 41.08 -7.87
CA LEU A 196 14.10 42.14 -8.87
C LEU A 196 15.46 42.75 -9.27
N VAL A 197 16.33 42.99 -8.30
CA VAL A 197 17.67 43.53 -8.56
C VAL A 197 18.48 42.55 -9.40
N GLN A 198 18.45 41.26 -9.06
CA GLN A 198 19.15 40.22 -9.82
C GLN A 198 18.62 40.11 -11.27
N ALA A 199 17.29 40.15 -11.45
CA ALA A 199 16.65 40.06 -12.75
C ALA A 199 17.08 41.18 -13.70
N VAL A 200 17.35 42.37 -13.17
CA VAL A 200 17.82 43.53 -13.95
C VAL A 200 19.33 43.51 -14.14
N LYS A 201 20.10 43.08 -13.12
CA LYS A 201 21.57 43.10 -13.16
C LYS A 201 22.16 42.01 -14.05
N GLU A 202 21.49 40.86 -14.20
CA GLU A 202 22.00 39.73 -14.96
C GLU A 202 21.91 39.99 -16.49
N PRO A 203 23.03 40.25 -17.18
CA PRO A 203 22.99 40.66 -18.59
C PRO A 203 22.48 39.55 -19.52
N LEU A 204 22.64 38.28 -19.12
CA LEU A 204 22.12 37.15 -19.90
C LEU A 204 20.60 37.03 -19.85
N LEU A 205 19.96 37.60 -18.83
CA LEU A 205 18.51 37.56 -18.61
C LEU A 205 17.82 38.89 -18.95
N ALA A 206 18.57 39.97 -19.13
CA ALA A 206 18.03 41.28 -19.53
C ALA A 206 17.01 41.23 -20.70
N PRO A 207 17.22 40.42 -21.77
CA PRO A 207 16.25 40.32 -22.87
C PRO A 207 14.87 39.74 -22.51
N LEU A 208 14.74 39.13 -21.33
CA LEU A 208 13.50 38.51 -20.88
C LEU A 208 12.58 39.51 -20.16
N ALA A 209 13.07 40.71 -19.83
CA ALA A 209 12.33 41.74 -19.11
C ALA A 209 11.55 41.18 -17.89
N MET A 210 12.22 40.31 -17.12
CA MET A 210 11.55 39.48 -16.10
C MET A 210 10.94 40.28 -14.95
N GLU A 211 11.33 41.54 -14.76
CA GLU A 211 10.89 42.38 -13.66
C GLU A 211 9.36 42.41 -13.53
N GLN A 212 8.66 42.64 -14.65
CA GLN A 212 7.20 42.71 -14.65
C GLN A 212 6.57 41.35 -14.31
N GLY A 213 7.13 40.26 -14.83
CA GLY A 213 6.65 38.91 -14.52
C GLY A 213 6.91 38.52 -13.07
N LEU A 214 8.04 38.91 -12.50
CA LEU A 214 8.34 38.72 -11.08
C LEU A 214 7.37 39.49 -10.19
N ARG A 215 7.07 40.75 -10.52
CA ARG A 215 6.06 41.56 -9.79
C ARG A 215 4.68 40.91 -9.83
N ASP A 216 4.30 40.32 -10.97
CA ASP A 216 3.05 39.58 -11.11
C ASP A 216 3.04 38.33 -10.24
N VAL A 217 4.10 37.51 -10.30
CA VAL A 217 4.29 36.34 -9.43
C VAL A 217 4.17 36.72 -7.95
N PHE A 218 4.86 37.77 -7.50
CA PHE A 218 4.85 38.15 -6.09
C PHE A 218 3.46 38.56 -5.60
N LYS A 219 2.68 39.20 -6.47
CA LYS A 219 1.33 39.68 -6.16
C LYS A 219 0.29 38.56 -6.19
N ASN A 220 0.42 37.64 -7.14
CA ASN A 220 -0.66 36.73 -7.53
C ASN A 220 -0.40 35.24 -7.24
N ASP A 221 0.85 34.82 -7.02
CA ASP A 221 1.14 33.44 -6.68
C ASP A 221 0.90 33.15 -5.19
N ARG A 222 -0.25 32.53 -4.92
CA ARG A 222 -0.70 32.16 -3.56
C ARG A 222 -0.79 30.65 -3.33
N SER A 223 -0.32 29.85 -4.28
CA SER A 223 -0.42 28.39 -4.18
C SER A 223 0.60 27.86 -3.18
N CYS A 224 0.13 27.06 -2.22
CA CYS A 224 0.96 26.38 -1.22
C CYS A 224 0.58 24.91 -1.20
N ALA A 225 1.60 24.04 -1.17
CA ALA A 225 1.39 22.63 -0.91
C ALA A 225 1.00 22.40 0.56
N GLU A 226 0.60 21.17 0.89
CA GLU A 226 0.26 20.78 2.26
C GLU A 226 1.39 21.08 3.25
N LEU A 227 1.03 21.39 4.50
CA LEU A 227 1.94 21.92 5.52
C LEU A 227 3.14 21.00 5.86
N LEU A 228 3.00 19.69 5.63
CA LEU A 228 4.01 18.67 5.89
C LEU A 228 4.74 18.21 4.61
N ASN A 229 4.54 18.91 3.50
CA ASN A 229 5.17 18.53 2.24
C ASN A 229 6.68 18.74 2.30
N SER A 230 7.44 17.70 1.96
CA SER A 230 8.90 17.72 1.92
C SER A 230 9.47 18.32 0.65
N ASP A 231 8.66 18.48 -0.40
CA ASP A 231 9.09 19.01 -1.69
C ASP A 231 8.65 20.47 -1.88
N ASP A 232 9.57 21.40 -1.64
CA ASP A 232 9.34 22.84 -1.80
C ASP A 232 8.90 23.22 -3.24
N ARG A 233 9.14 22.36 -4.25
CA ARG A 233 8.76 22.62 -5.64
C ARG A 233 7.26 22.50 -5.91
N ARG A 234 6.50 21.92 -4.98
CA ARG A 234 5.04 21.86 -5.09
C ARG A 234 4.38 23.17 -4.64
N ASN A 235 5.14 24.09 -4.03
CA ASN A 235 4.67 25.42 -3.73
C ASN A 235 4.70 26.30 -4.98
N GLY A 236 3.74 27.21 -5.07
CA GLY A 236 3.58 28.09 -6.22
C GLY A 236 2.92 27.40 -7.41
N SER A 237 2.37 28.21 -8.31
CA SER A 237 1.82 27.72 -9.58
C SER A 237 2.13 28.69 -10.71
N LEU A 238 1.97 29.99 -10.44
CA LEU A 238 2.24 31.05 -11.39
C LEU A 238 3.75 31.22 -11.65
N MET A 239 4.60 31.09 -10.62
CA MET A 239 6.06 31.16 -10.77
C MET A 239 6.58 30.11 -11.77
N TRP A 240 6.00 28.92 -11.76
CA TRP A 240 6.39 27.83 -12.67
C TRP A 240 5.99 28.11 -14.11
N LEU A 241 4.83 28.76 -14.31
CA LEU A 241 4.38 29.19 -15.62
C LEU A 241 5.31 30.26 -16.20
N TYR A 242 5.70 31.26 -15.41
CA TYR A 242 6.67 32.27 -15.82
C TYR A 242 8.05 31.68 -16.11
N LEU A 243 8.56 30.77 -15.25
CA LEU A 243 9.82 30.09 -15.50
C LEU A 243 9.81 29.28 -16.80
N LYS A 244 8.71 28.58 -17.10
CA LYS A 244 8.54 27.86 -18.37
C LYS A 244 8.52 28.83 -19.55
N TYR A 245 7.77 29.93 -19.41
CA TYR A 245 7.71 30.98 -20.43
C TYR A 245 9.09 31.58 -20.71
N TRP A 246 9.86 31.94 -19.68
CA TRP A 246 11.20 32.49 -19.82
C TRP A 246 12.19 31.51 -20.46
N LYS A 247 12.12 30.21 -20.11
CA LYS A 247 12.92 29.16 -20.77
C LYS A 247 12.62 29.09 -22.27
N LEU A 248 11.35 29.15 -22.66
CA LEU A 248 10.94 29.15 -24.06
C LEU A 248 11.38 30.43 -24.78
N GLN A 249 11.29 31.58 -24.11
CA GLN A 249 11.70 32.86 -24.68
C GLN A 249 13.21 32.91 -24.95
N LEU A 250 14.04 32.32 -24.08
CA LEU A 250 15.50 32.19 -24.32
C LEU A 250 15.78 31.36 -25.58
N ALA A 251 15.13 30.20 -25.71
CA ALA A 251 15.28 29.34 -26.89
C ALA A 251 14.85 30.05 -28.17
N LEU A 252 13.68 30.70 -28.15
CA LEU A 252 13.16 31.45 -29.28
C LEU A 252 14.11 32.58 -29.72
N GLN A 253 14.63 33.35 -28.76
CA GLN A 253 15.56 34.44 -29.05
C GLN A 253 16.89 33.95 -29.64
N ALA A 254 17.40 32.79 -29.20
CA ALA A 254 18.61 32.21 -29.77
C ALA A 254 18.43 31.91 -31.27
N HIS A 255 17.29 31.35 -31.65
CA HIS A 255 16.93 31.09 -33.04
C HIS A 255 16.73 32.39 -33.84
N GLN A 256 15.99 33.36 -33.31
CA GLN A 256 15.75 34.64 -33.98
C GLN A 256 17.04 35.44 -34.22
N ARG A 257 17.99 35.43 -33.28
CA ARG A 257 19.29 36.10 -33.45
C ARG A 257 20.16 35.41 -34.50
N ALA A 258 20.15 34.08 -34.54
CA ALA A 258 20.85 33.33 -35.57
C ALA A 258 20.30 33.65 -36.97
N GLU A 259 18.97 33.74 -37.10
CA GLU A 259 18.31 34.12 -38.34
C GLU A 259 18.62 35.57 -38.75
N ALA A 260 18.49 36.52 -37.81
CA ALA A 260 18.76 37.93 -38.07
C ALA A 260 20.21 38.18 -38.51
N THR A 261 21.18 37.41 -38.00
CA THR A 261 22.59 37.49 -38.42
C THR A 261 22.77 37.09 -39.88
N VAL A 262 22.05 36.06 -40.33
CA VAL A 262 22.08 35.62 -41.73
C VAL A 262 21.44 36.66 -42.63
N LEU A 263 20.25 37.15 -42.28
CA LEU A 263 19.56 38.19 -43.05
C LEU A 263 20.37 39.51 -43.12
N GLY A 264 21.01 39.91 -42.02
CA GLY A 264 21.91 41.07 -41.97
C GLY A 264 23.20 40.89 -42.77
N SER A 265 23.68 39.65 -42.93
CA SER A 265 24.85 39.35 -43.78
C SER A 265 24.53 39.36 -45.27
N GLN A 266 23.27 39.08 -45.65
CA GLN A 266 22.82 39.13 -47.04
C GLN A 266 22.64 40.57 -47.53
N THR A 267 22.08 41.44 -46.70
CA THR A 267 21.89 42.87 -47.03
C THR A 267 23.21 43.63 -47.19
N LYS A 268 24.24 43.29 -46.41
CA LYS A 268 25.60 43.85 -46.56
C LYS A 268 26.37 43.38 -47.80
N LYS A 269 25.95 42.31 -48.46
CA LYS A 269 26.56 41.81 -49.70
C LYS A 269 25.95 42.43 -50.97
N LEU A 270 24.85 43.17 -50.82
CA LEU A 270 24.10 43.83 -51.91
C LEU A 270 24.43 45.33 -52.06
N HIS A 271 25.31 45.85 -51.21
CA HIS A 271 25.88 47.21 -51.27
C HIS A 271 27.39 47.13 -51.44
#